data_AF-A0A3P7JPF9-F1
#
_entry.id   AF-A0A3P7JPF9-F1
#
_cell.length_a   1.000
_cell.length_b   1.000
_cell.length_c   1.000
_cell.angle_alpha   90.00
_cell.angle_beta   90.00
_cell.angle_gamma   90.00
#
_symmetry.space_group_name_H-M   'P 1'
#
loop_
_entity.id
_entity.type
_entity.pdbx_description
1 polymer ?
#
loop_
_entity_poly.entity_id
_entity_poly.type
_entity_poly.pdbx_seq_one_letter_code
_entity_poly.pdbx_strand_id
1 'polypeptide(L)' 'MRPGILIDWLWGGLNYQIEHHLFPSMPRHNLKAVMPLVKEFCMENNLPYMVNGYFEGWLMEIQQMAAIAKLAQRICHRN' A
#
# COMPACT_ATOMS: atom_id res chain seq x y z
N MET A 1 4.57 2.69 0.30
CA MET A 1 5.68 3.54 0.77
C MET A 1 6.59 3.80 -0.40
N ARG A 2 7.04 5.04 -0.60
CA ARG A 2 7.92 5.35 -1.73
C ARG A 2 9.24 4.58 -1.61
N PRO A 3 9.68 3.85 -2.64
CA PRO A 3 10.91 3.08 -2.58
C PRO A 3 12.14 3.97 -2.45
N GLY A 4 13.18 3.44 -1.83
CA GLY A 4 14.47 4.11 -1.65
C GLY A 4 15.36 3.28 -0.75
N ILE A 5 16.69 3.40 -0.87
CA ILE A 5 17.65 2.49 -0.20
C ILE A 5 17.39 2.39 1.32
N LEU A 6 17.16 3.53 1.98
CA LEU A 6 16.87 3.56 3.43
C LEU A 6 15.52 2.90 3.77
N ILE A 7 14.49 3.15 2.96
CA ILE A 7 13.14 2.60 3.15
C ILE A 7 13.13 1.09 2.85
N ASP A 8 13.77 0.67 1.77
CA ASP A 8 13.90 -0.73 1.35
C ASP A 8 14.56 -1.55 2.48
N TRP A 9 15.62 -1.01 3.11
CA TRP A 9 16.29 -1.63 4.25
C TRP A 9 15.42 -1.63 5.51
N LEU A 10 14.88 -0.46 5.90
CA LEU A 10 14.09 -0.31 7.13
C LEU A 10 12.84 -1.21 7.14
N TRP A 11 12.19 -1.33 5.99
CA TRP A 11 10.95 -2.08 5.83
C TRP A 11 11.17 -3.48 5.27
N GLY A 12 12.41 -3.92 5.04
CA GLY A 12 12.72 -5.26 4.55
C GLY A 12 11.99 -5.65 3.26
N GLY A 13 11.75 -4.67 2.38
CA GLY A 13 11.00 -4.84 1.13
C GLY A 13 9.46 -4.87 1.27
N LEU A 14 8.89 -4.56 2.44
CA LEU A 14 7.43 -4.42 2.62
C LEU A 14 6.83 -3.27 1.80
N ASN A 15 7.64 -2.42 1.18
CA ASN A 15 7.21 -1.34 0.31
C ASN A 15 6.81 -1.78 -1.12
N TYR A 16 6.97 -3.07 -1.46
CA TYR A 16 6.61 -3.67 -2.76
C TYR A 16 5.41 -4.62 -2.68
N GLN A 17 4.38 -4.25 -1.91
CA GLN A 17 3.22 -5.13 -1.72
C GLN A 17 2.41 -5.33 -2.99
N ILE A 18 2.32 -4.32 -3.87
CA ILE A 18 1.58 -4.45 -5.13
C ILE A 18 2.19 -5.57 -5.96
N GLU A 19 3.52 -5.55 -6.14
CA GLU A 19 4.25 -6.57 -6.87
C GLU A 19 4.18 -7.93 -6.17
N HIS A 20 4.24 -7.96 -4.83
CA HIS A 20 4.12 -9.21 -4.08
C HIS A 20 2.76 -9.90 -4.29
N HIS A 21 1.66 -9.14 -4.33
CA HIS A 21 0.33 -9.72 -4.56
C HIS A 21 0.12 -10.09 -6.03
N LEU A 22 0.72 -9.36 -6.97
CA LEU A 22 0.68 -9.70 -8.40
C LEU A 22 1.55 -10.92 -8.73
N PHE A 23 2.71 -11.05 -8.09
CA PHE A 23 3.70 -12.09 -8.35
C PHE A 23 4.13 -12.80 -7.04
N PRO A 24 3.24 -13.56 -6.38
CA PRO A 24 3.49 -14.12 -5.04
C PRO A 24 4.66 -15.11 -5.00
N SER A 25 4.94 -15.79 -6.12
CA SER A 25 6.08 -16.72 -6.24
C SER A 25 7.42 -16.03 -6.52
N MET A 26 7.43 -14.73 -6.79
CA MET A 26 8.64 -13.99 -7.12
C MET A 26 9.46 -13.68 -5.86
N PRO A 27 10.79 -13.91 -5.87
CA PRO A 27 11.64 -13.51 -4.77
C PRO A 27 11.60 -12.01 -4.50
N ARG A 28 11.56 -11.61 -3.21
CA ARG A 28 11.40 -10.19 -2.80
C ARG A 28 12.44 -9.23 -3.40
N HIS A 29 13.68 -9.68 -3.59
CA HIS A 29 14.75 -8.86 -4.15
C HIS A 29 14.50 -8.48 -5.63
N ASN A 30 13.67 -9.25 -6.35
CA ASN A 30 13.30 -8.95 -7.73
C ASN A 30 12.13 -7.98 -7.85
N LEU A 31 11.33 -7.79 -6.78
CA LEU A 31 10.14 -6.93 -6.83
C LEU A 31 10.50 -5.48 -7.15
N LYS A 32 11.67 -5.01 -6.71
CA LYS A 32 12.19 -3.67 -7.04
C LYS A 32 12.40 -3.47 -8.54
N ALA A 33 12.84 -4.50 -9.25
CA ALA A 33 13.05 -4.45 -10.70
C ALA A 33 11.71 -4.48 -11.47
N VAL A 34 10.68 -5.11 -10.90
CA VAL A 34 9.36 -5.29 -11.52
C VAL A 34 8.44 -4.11 -11.29
N MET A 35 8.56 -3.42 -10.16
CA MET A 35 7.77 -2.23 -9.83
C MET A 35 7.67 -1.18 -10.96
N PRO A 36 8.76 -0.75 -11.64
CA PRO A 36 8.63 0.22 -12.74
C PRO A 36 7.79 -0.32 -13.91
N LEU A 37 7.91 -1.62 -14.23
CA LEU A 37 7.14 -2.26 -15.30
C LEU A 37 5.64 -2.32 -14.96
N VAL A 38 5.30 -2.67 -13.71
CA VAL A 38 3.91 -2.67 -13.24
C VAL A 38 3.32 -1.27 -13.27
N LYS A 39 4.10 -0.27 -12.84
CA LYS A 39 3.66 1.13 -12.84
C LYS A 39 3.42 1.65 -14.25
N GLU A 40 4.29 1.31 -15.20
CA GLU A 40 4.13 1.64 -16.63
C GLU A 40 2.87 0.98 -17.20
N PHE A 41 2.71 -0.33 -16.98
CA PHE A 41 1.50 -1.06 -17.39
C PHE A 41 0.22 -0.43 -16.84
N CYS A 42 0.20 -0.03 -15.56
CA CYS A 42 -0.94 0.64 -14.97
C CYS A 42 -1.23 1.98 -15.66
N MET A 43 -0.19 2.77 -15.97
CA MET A 43 -0.32 4.05 -16.65
C MET A 43 -0.89 3.89 -18.07
N GLU A 44 -0.39 2.93 -18.84
CA GLU A 44 -0.87 2.64 -20.21
C GLU A 44 -2.33 2.20 -20.24
N ASN A 45 -2.80 1.53 -19.19
CA ASN A 45 -4.15 0.99 -19.10
C ASN A 45 -5.12 1.86 -18.28
N ASN A 46 -4.72 3.09 -17.92
CA ASN A 46 -5.50 3.98 -17.04
C ASN A 46 -5.92 3.32 -15.71
N LEU A 47 -5.05 2.47 -15.16
CA LEU A 47 -5.24 1.82 -13.86
C LEU A 47 -4.56 2.64 -12.75
N PRO A 48 -5.22 2.79 -11.58
CA PRO A 48 -4.61 3.48 -10.46
C PRO A 48 -3.46 2.66 -9.87
N TYR A 49 -2.29 3.28 -9.74
CA TYR A 49 -1.14 2.70 -9.04
C TYR A 49 -0.91 3.46 -7.73
N MET A 50 -1.47 2.91 -6.64
CA MET A 50 -1.56 3.59 -5.34
C MET A 50 -0.31 3.35 -4.48
N VAL A 51 0.60 4.33 -4.46
CA VAL A 51 1.77 4.31 -3.57
C VAL A 51 1.84 5.59 -2.74
N ASN A 52 1.40 5.47 -1.49
CA ASN A 52 1.41 6.58 -0.53
C ASN A 52 2.76 6.68 0.20
N GLY A 53 3.04 7.87 0.72
CA GLY A 53 4.10 8.08 1.71
C GLY A 53 3.80 7.32 3.01
N TYR A 54 4.82 7.05 3.83
CA TYR A 54 4.63 6.35 5.11
C TYR A 54 3.67 7.11 6.03
N PHE A 55 3.99 8.38 6.32
CA PHE A 55 3.18 9.21 7.23
C PHE A 55 1.77 9.48 6.69
N GLU A 56 1.65 9.64 5.38
CA GLU A 56 0.37 9.80 4.70
C GLU A 56 -0.51 8.56 4.87
N GLY A 57 0.01 7.36 4.55
CA GLY A 57 -0.71 6.11 4.73
C GLY A 57 -1.06 5.85 6.20
N TRP A 58 -0.13 6.12 7.11
CA TRP A 58 -0.36 5.98 8.56
C TRP A 58 -1.49 6.89 9.05
N LEU A 59 -1.52 8.15 8.62
CA LEU A 59 -2.58 9.08 8.98
C LEU A 59 -3.93 8.64 8.42
N MET A 60 -3.96 8.21 7.15
CA MET A 60 -5.17 7.70 6.51
C MET A 60 -5.74 6.49 7.27
N GLU A 61 -4.90 5.57 7.72
CA GLU A 61 -5.33 4.39 8.47
C GLU A 61 -5.94 4.78 9.82
N ILE A 62 -5.32 5.69 10.56
CA ILE A 62 -5.87 6.20 11.83
C ILE A 62 -7.23 6.88 11.60
N GLN A 63 -7.36 7.68 10.54
CA GLN A 63 -8.61 8.32 10.17
C GLN A 63 -9.69 7.29 9.82
N GLN A 64 -9.32 6.24 9.08
CA GLN A 64 -10.21 5.15 8.71
C GLN A 64 -10.71 4.40 9.95
N MET A 65 -9.82 4.06 10.89
CA MET A 65 -10.21 3.43 12.16
C MET A 65 -11.14 4.32 12.98
N ALA A 66 -10.87 5.63 13.07
CA ALA A 66 -11.73 6.57 13.76
C ALA A 66 -13.13 6.68 13.11
N ALA A 67 -13.20 6.61 11.77
CA ALA A 67 -14.46 6.59 11.04
C ALA A 67 -15.27 5.31 11.31
N ILE A 68 -14.61 4.15 11.29
CA ILE A 68 -15.23 2.85 11.61
C ILE A 68 -15.75 2.84 13.05
N ALA A 69 -14.98 3.37 14.01
CA ALA A 69 -15.40 3.45 15.42
C ALA A 69 -16.70 4.28 15.58
N LYS A 70 -16.78 5.44 14.92
CA LYS A 70 -18.00 6.27 14.93
C LYS A 70 -19.20 5.56 14.28
N LEU A 71 -18.97 4.83 13.20
CA LEU A 71 -20.01 4.03 12.54
C LEU A 71 -20.51 2.92 13.47
N ALA A 72 -19.61 2.17 14.11
CA ALA A 72 -19.94 1.10 15.03
C ALA A 72 -20.77 1.61 16.23
N GLN A 73 -20.39 2.76 16.82
CA GLN A 73 -21.18 3.40 17.89
C GLN A 73 -22.60 3.71 17.43
N ARG A 74 -22.78 4.26 16.22
CA ARG A 74 -24.12 4.54 15.68
C ARG A 74 -24.95 3.29 15.49
N ILE A 75 -24.35 2.18 15.05
CA ILE A 75 -25.05 0.91 14.90
C ILE A 75 -25.46 0.36 16.27
N CYS A 76 -24.57 0.38 17.26
CA CYS A 76 -24.85 -0.12 18.60
C CYS A 76 -25.93 0.69 19.34
N HIS A 77 -25.97 2.02 19.16
CA HIS A 77 -26.96 2.89 19.82
C HIS A 77 -28.32 3.00 19.08
N ARG A 78 -28.49 2.28 17.96
CA ARG A 78 -29.75 2.26 17.18
C ARG A 78 -30.61 1.03 17.46
N ASN A 79 -30.13 0.13 18.32
CA ASN A 79 -30.88 -0.98 18.93
C ASN A 79 -31.18 -0.63 20.39
#